data_AF-A0AAE0MWY7-F1
#
_entry.id   AF-A0AAE0MWY7-F1
#
_cell.length_a   1.000
_cell.length_b   1.000
_cell.length_c   1.000
_cell.angle_alpha   90.00
_cell.angle_beta   90.00
_cell.angle_gamma   90.00
#
_symmetry.space_group_name_H-M   'P 1'
#
loop_
_entity.id
_entity.type
_entity.pdbx_description
1 polymer ?
#
loop_
_entity_poly.entity_id
_entity_poly.type
_entity_poly.pdbx_seq_one_letter_code
_entity_poly.pdbx_strand_id
1 'polypeptide(L)'
;MKSLLLLPALLGLAFAHPAPELDPRAAPQIAHFYFQAAATGYNLTVPADGNWYPTNNGLNVNIITALDFTVTQCEFATHQQVAFAYQLSGADPYPKEQFAVGPPQPIDRVRCHGYCLQIYQDCYKNGQFVGSCCNGFCAANKCRPYVYPQDIPWPN
;
A
#
# COMPACT_ATOMS: atom_id res chain seq x y z
N MET A 1 16.58 74.19 22.77
CA MET A 1 15.13 73.92 22.90
C MET A 1 14.93 72.42 22.84
N LYS A 2 14.27 71.85 23.85
CA LYS A 2 13.91 70.44 23.97
C LYS A 2 12.85 70.10 22.90
N SER A 3 13.07 69.05 22.10
CA SER A 3 11.99 68.43 21.32
C SER A 3 11.92 66.94 21.61
N LEU A 4 10.68 66.56 21.92
CA LEU A 4 10.18 65.29 22.42
C LEU A 4 10.24 64.16 21.39
N LEU A 5 10.33 62.95 21.95
CA LEU A 5 10.06 61.62 21.39
C LEU A 5 8.84 61.55 20.46
N LEU A 6 8.90 60.63 19.48
CA LEU A 6 7.82 59.70 19.13
C LEU A 6 8.35 58.58 18.20
N LEU A 7 8.48 57.36 18.74
CA LEU A 7 8.66 56.13 17.96
C LEU A 7 7.31 55.68 17.39
N PRO A 8 7.19 55.31 16.09
CA PRO A 8 6.06 54.55 15.61
C PRO A 8 6.34 53.05 15.78
N ALA A 9 5.52 52.39 16.61
CA ALA A 9 5.46 50.94 16.71
C ALA A 9 4.86 50.37 15.42
N LEU A 10 5.66 49.66 14.61
CA LEU A 10 5.15 48.85 13.51
C LEU A 10 4.44 47.62 14.09
N LEU A 11 3.11 47.61 14.00
CA LEU A 11 2.31 46.41 14.21
C LEU A 11 2.64 45.39 13.10
N GLY A 12 3.29 44.29 13.47
CA GLY A 12 3.47 43.13 12.61
C GLY A 12 2.15 42.40 12.41
N LEU A 13 1.55 42.57 11.23
CA LEU A 13 0.51 41.66 10.72
C LEU A 13 1.19 40.35 10.33
N ALA A 14 1.28 39.41 11.28
CA ALA A 14 1.61 38.04 10.98
C ALA A 14 0.44 37.43 10.19
N PHE A 15 0.59 37.32 8.86
CA PHE A 15 -0.25 36.45 8.06
C PHE A 15 -0.04 35.02 8.58
N ALA A 16 -1.00 34.52 9.36
CA ALA A 16 -1.11 33.10 9.65
C ALA A 16 -1.43 32.42 8.32
N HIS A 17 -0.41 31.94 7.62
CA HIS A 17 -0.61 30.99 6.54
C HIS A 17 -1.29 29.77 7.17
N PRO A 18 -2.43 29.28 6.63
CA PRO A 18 -2.93 27.98 7.02
C PRO A 18 -1.79 26.98 6.81
N ALA A 19 -1.46 26.22 7.87
CA ALA A 19 -0.52 25.13 7.74
C ALA A 19 -0.99 24.24 6.58
N PRO A 20 -0.10 23.77 5.70
CA PRO A 20 -0.48 22.79 4.70
C PRO A 20 -1.17 21.65 5.43
N GLU A 21 -2.43 21.43 5.08
CA GLU A 21 -3.20 20.27 5.51
C GLU A 21 -2.33 19.05 5.25
N LEU A 22 -2.02 18.29 6.32
CA LEU A 22 -1.21 17.07 6.25
C LEU A 22 -1.67 16.26 5.04
N ASP A 23 -0.74 15.99 4.12
CA ASP A 23 -0.99 15.21 2.91
C ASP A 23 -1.82 13.95 3.28
N PRO A 24 -3.04 13.76 2.73
CA PRO A 24 -3.94 12.67 3.09
C PRO A 24 -3.44 11.27 2.70
N ARG A 25 -2.15 11.10 2.40
CA ARG A 25 -1.41 9.81 2.40
C ARG A 25 -1.26 9.25 3.82
N ALA A 26 -2.36 9.24 4.56
CA ALA A 26 -2.49 8.82 5.94
C ALA A 26 -2.12 7.34 6.06
N ALA A 27 -0.91 7.09 6.54
CA ALA A 27 -0.28 5.79 6.79
C ALA A 27 -0.05 4.90 5.54
N PRO A 28 1.11 4.22 5.47
CA PRO A 28 1.34 3.17 4.48
C PRO A 28 0.36 2.02 4.69
N GLN A 29 -0.10 1.41 3.59
CA GLN A 29 -0.94 0.23 3.66
C GLN A 29 -0.24 -0.94 4.32
N ILE A 30 -1.03 -1.91 4.78
CA ILE A 30 -0.52 -3.20 5.21
C ILE A 30 -0.92 -4.23 4.15
N ALA A 31 0.08 -4.85 3.53
CA ALA A 31 -0.11 -5.90 2.55
C ALA A 31 0.00 -7.27 3.22
N HIS A 32 -0.97 -8.15 2.96
CA HIS A 32 -0.95 -9.53 3.44
C HIS A 32 -0.67 -10.49 2.28
N PHE A 33 0.27 -11.40 2.52
CA PHE A 33 0.69 -12.38 1.53
C PHE A 33 0.60 -13.79 2.07
N TYR A 34 0.37 -14.73 1.17
CA TYR A 34 0.62 -16.15 1.38
C TYR A 34 1.72 -16.63 0.42
N PHE A 35 2.83 -17.12 0.98
CA PHE A 35 3.95 -17.70 0.27
C PHE A 35 3.81 -19.22 0.27
N GLN A 36 3.49 -19.79 -0.88
CA GLN A 36 3.28 -21.22 -1.05
C GLN A 36 4.57 -21.90 -1.51
N ALA A 37 4.92 -23.00 -0.85
CA ALA A 37 6.06 -23.87 -1.14
C ALA A 37 5.59 -25.34 -1.17
N ALA A 38 5.37 -25.87 -2.37
CA ALA A 38 4.85 -27.22 -2.60
C ALA A 38 3.58 -27.51 -1.77
N ALA A 39 3.66 -28.37 -0.76
CA ALA A 39 2.56 -28.78 0.12
C ALA A 39 2.44 -27.94 1.42
N THR A 40 3.23 -26.87 1.55
CA THR A 40 3.22 -25.99 2.72
C THR A 40 3.32 -24.51 2.31
N GLY A 41 3.33 -23.60 3.28
CA GLY A 41 3.46 -22.18 3.05
C GLY A 41 3.39 -21.36 4.33
N TYR A 42 3.55 -20.05 4.22
CA TYR A 42 3.52 -19.13 5.34
C TYR A 42 2.87 -17.79 4.97
N ASN A 43 2.29 -17.13 5.96
CA ASN A 43 1.76 -15.78 5.80
C ASN A 43 2.84 -14.74 6.11
N LEU A 44 2.79 -13.60 5.45
CA LEU A 44 3.64 -12.44 5.75
C LEU A 44 2.82 -11.17 5.68
N THR A 45 3.05 -10.28 6.64
CA THR A 45 2.45 -8.95 6.70
C THR A 45 3.54 -7.92 6.46
N VAL A 46 3.36 -7.06 5.45
CA VAL A 46 4.37 -6.10 5.00
C VAL A 46 3.77 -4.70 4.91
N PRO A 47 4.26 -3.72 5.68
CA PRO A 47 3.94 -2.32 5.46
C PRO A 47 4.42 -1.84 4.09
N ALA A 48 3.56 -1.13 3.37
CA ALA A 48 3.82 -0.60 2.04
C ALA A 48 4.51 0.79 2.09
N ASP A 49 5.49 0.92 2.98
CA ASP A 49 6.21 2.16 3.30
C ASP A 49 7.51 2.34 2.53
N GLY A 50 7.84 1.39 1.64
CA GLY A 50 9.07 1.37 0.87
C GLY A 50 10.29 0.84 1.61
N ASN A 51 10.16 0.29 2.83
CA ASN A 51 11.24 -0.39 3.52
C ASN A 51 11.29 -1.89 3.17
N TRP A 52 12.47 -2.48 3.33
CA TRP A 52 12.67 -3.91 3.17
C TRP A 52 12.37 -4.66 4.47
N TYR A 53 11.51 -5.67 4.39
CA TYR A 53 11.13 -6.54 5.51
C TYR A 53 11.63 -7.96 5.25
N PRO A 54 12.46 -8.54 6.14
CA PRO A 54 12.92 -9.91 5.98
C PRO A 54 11.77 -10.90 6.17
N THR A 55 11.74 -11.96 5.36
CA THR A 55 10.75 -13.05 5.52
C THR A 55 11.14 -14.00 6.65
N ASN A 56 12.45 -14.14 6.91
CA ASN A 56 13.05 -15.10 7.84
C ASN A 56 12.57 -16.55 7.62
N ASN A 57 12.36 -16.94 6.36
CA ASN A 57 11.87 -18.26 5.99
C ASN A 57 12.67 -18.89 4.85
N GLY A 58 13.13 -20.13 5.04
CA GLY A 58 13.96 -20.88 4.07
C GLY A 58 13.19 -21.80 3.13
N LEU A 59 11.86 -21.72 3.08
CA LEU A 59 11.06 -22.56 2.17
C LEU A 59 11.23 -22.13 0.71
N ASN A 60 11.30 -23.10 -0.19
CA ASN A 60 11.37 -22.85 -1.63
C ASN A 60 9.98 -22.47 -2.17
N VAL A 61 9.71 -21.17 -2.23
CA VAL A 61 8.42 -20.63 -2.65
C VAL A 61 8.26 -20.77 -4.15
N ASN A 62 7.12 -21.31 -4.58
CA ASN A 62 6.74 -21.42 -5.99
C ASN A 62 5.57 -20.50 -6.38
N ILE A 63 4.78 -20.02 -5.41
CA ILE A 63 3.72 -19.02 -5.64
C ILE A 63 3.71 -18.00 -4.49
N ILE A 64 3.63 -16.72 -4.82
CA ILE A 64 3.37 -15.63 -3.87
C ILE A 64 1.98 -15.10 -4.18
N THR A 65 1.06 -15.17 -3.22
CA THR A 65 -0.31 -14.66 -3.36
C THR A 65 -0.48 -13.40 -2.54
N ALA A 66 -0.91 -12.30 -3.15
CA ALA A 66 -1.34 -11.10 -2.44
C ALA A 66 -2.83 -11.26 -2.05
N LEU A 67 -3.10 -11.28 -0.75
CA LEU A 67 -4.44 -11.59 -0.22
C LEU A 67 -5.38 -10.38 -0.30
N ASP A 68 -4.83 -9.18 -0.09
CA ASP A 68 -5.58 -7.91 -0.04
C ASP A 68 -4.79 -6.74 -0.64
N PHE A 69 -3.79 -7.04 -1.47
CA PHE A 69 -2.87 -6.06 -2.05
C PHE A 69 -2.58 -6.37 -3.52
N THR A 70 -2.02 -5.41 -4.24
CA THR A 70 -1.56 -5.60 -5.63
C THR A 70 -0.12 -6.11 -5.61
N VAL A 71 0.11 -7.32 -6.11
CA VAL A 71 1.43 -7.99 -5.99
C VAL A 71 2.51 -7.24 -6.76
N THR A 72 2.13 -6.54 -7.83
CA THR A 72 3.03 -5.75 -8.69
C THR A 72 3.47 -4.42 -8.05
N GLN A 73 2.91 -4.04 -6.91
CA GLN A 73 3.36 -2.90 -6.10
C GLN A 73 4.47 -3.28 -5.11
N CYS A 74 4.94 -4.54 -5.16
CA CYS A 74 5.98 -5.04 -4.29
C CYS A 74 7.17 -5.59 -5.08
N GLU A 75 8.32 -5.50 -4.45
CA GLU A 75 9.57 -6.09 -4.88
C GLU A 75 9.94 -7.24 -3.94
N PHE A 76 10.43 -8.32 -4.52
CA PHE A 76 10.84 -9.53 -3.82
C PHE A 76 12.31 -9.78 -4.12
N ALA A 77 13.14 -9.81 -3.09
CA ALA A 77 14.55 -10.12 -3.23
C ALA A 77 14.81 -11.60 -2.90
N THR A 78 15.66 -12.21 -3.71
CA THR A 78 16.08 -13.61 -3.59
C THR A 78 17.60 -13.71 -3.69
N HIS A 79 18.15 -14.79 -3.14
CA HIS A 79 19.59 -15.05 -3.21
C HIS A 79 20.09 -15.37 -4.63
N GLN A 80 19.27 -15.98 -5.48
CA GLN A 80 19.62 -16.29 -6.86
C GLN A 80 18.68 -15.60 -7.84
N GLN A 81 19.09 -15.54 -9.11
CA GLN A 81 18.25 -15.05 -10.19
C GLN A 81 16.95 -15.87 -10.26
N VAL A 82 15.82 -15.17 -10.33
CA VAL A 82 14.50 -15.78 -10.40
C VAL A 82 13.63 -15.02 -11.40
N ALA A 83 12.69 -15.72 -12.01
CA ALA A 83 11.61 -15.12 -12.77
C ALA A 83 10.34 -15.07 -11.91
N PHE A 84 9.72 -13.88 -11.86
CA PHE A 84 8.39 -13.68 -11.29
C PHE A 84 7.41 -13.54 -12.45
N ALA A 85 6.52 -14.52 -12.62
CA ALA A 85 5.50 -14.49 -13.66
C ALA A 85 4.14 -14.11 -13.03
N TYR A 86 3.62 -12.95 -13.41
CA TYR A 86 2.33 -12.48 -12.90
C TYR A 86 1.21 -13.40 -13.38
N GLN A 87 0.31 -13.76 -12.48
CA GLN A 87 -0.91 -14.50 -12.78
C GLN A 87 -2.01 -14.16 -11.78
N LEU A 88 -3.22 -14.59 -12.10
CA LEU A 88 -4.35 -14.57 -11.17
C LEU A 88 -4.53 -15.97 -10.58
N SER A 89 -4.97 -16.07 -9.32
CA SER A 89 -5.29 -17.37 -8.72
C SER A 89 -6.36 -18.07 -9.56
N GLY A 90 -6.11 -19.33 -9.92
CA GLY A 90 -7.05 -20.13 -10.69
C GLY A 90 -8.12 -20.77 -9.80
N ALA A 91 -9.30 -21.04 -10.36
CA ALA A 91 -10.43 -21.72 -9.73
C ALA A 91 -11.19 -20.95 -8.61
N ASP A 92 -10.69 -19.80 -8.15
CA ASP A 92 -11.45 -18.95 -7.23
C ASP A 92 -12.51 -18.13 -7.98
N PRO A 93 -13.74 -18.01 -7.44
CA PRO A 93 -14.73 -17.08 -7.97
C PRO A 93 -14.26 -15.61 -7.88
N TYR A 94 -13.23 -15.36 -7.06
CA TYR A 94 -12.59 -14.07 -6.91
C TYR A 94 -11.07 -14.22 -6.94
N PRO A 95 -10.46 -14.18 -8.13
CA PRO A 95 -9.04 -14.40 -8.27
C PRO A 95 -8.22 -13.36 -7.50
N LYS A 96 -7.15 -13.83 -6.85
CA LYS A 96 -6.14 -13.01 -6.18
C LYS A 96 -4.97 -12.77 -7.13
N GLU A 97 -4.27 -11.65 -6.99
CA GLU A 97 -3.02 -11.42 -7.71
C GLU A 97 -1.90 -12.32 -7.16
N GLN A 98 -1.12 -12.91 -8.06
CA GLN A 98 -0.04 -13.81 -7.71
C GLN A 98 1.21 -13.60 -8.58
N PHE A 99 2.35 -13.99 -8.03
CA PHE A 99 3.54 -14.30 -8.82
C PHE A 99 3.85 -15.80 -8.72
N ALA A 100 3.99 -16.46 -9.86
CA ALA A 100 4.69 -17.75 -9.93
C ALA A 100 6.20 -17.49 -9.90
N VAL A 101 6.92 -18.26 -9.08
CA VAL A 101 8.35 -18.08 -8.81
C VAL A 101 9.13 -19.24 -9.44
N GLY A 102 9.98 -18.93 -10.41
CA GLY A 102 10.74 -19.93 -11.18
C GLY A 102 12.22 -19.59 -11.33
N PRO A 103 13.15 -20.47 -10.88
CA PRO A 103 12.93 -21.70 -10.12
C PRO A 103 12.46 -21.41 -8.67
N PRO A 104 11.71 -22.33 -8.02
CA PRO A 104 11.29 -22.17 -6.63
C PRO A 104 12.47 -22.03 -5.67
N GLN A 105 12.45 -21.00 -4.82
CA GLN A 105 13.54 -20.69 -3.89
C GLN A 105 13.06 -19.82 -2.73
N PRO A 106 13.87 -19.62 -1.68
CA PRO A 106 13.52 -18.71 -0.59
C PRO A 106 13.42 -17.27 -1.09
N ILE A 107 12.43 -16.55 -0.53
CA ILE A 107 12.33 -15.10 -0.68
C ILE A 107 12.98 -14.50 0.55
N ASP A 108 14.01 -13.68 0.39
CA ASP A 108 14.81 -13.19 1.53
C ASP A 108 14.09 -12.05 2.25
N ARG A 109 13.53 -11.13 1.45
CA ARG A 109 12.88 -9.91 1.92
C ARG A 109 11.93 -9.36 0.88
N VAL A 110 10.96 -8.59 1.37
CA VAL A 110 9.89 -7.97 0.59
C VAL A 110 9.87 -6.48 0.86
N ARG A 111 9.64 -5.68 -0.16
CA ARG A 111 9.39 -4.24 -0.04
C ARG A 111 8.14 -3.90 -0.84
N CYS A 112 7.21 -3.20 -0.23
CA CYS A 112 5.99 -2.76 -0.91
C CYS A 112 5.89 -1.25 -0.93
N HIS A 113 5.26 -0.70 -1.97
CA HIS A 113 5.00 0.72 -2.12
C HIS A 113 3.50 0.95 -2.26
N GLY A 114 2.91 1.68 -1.32
CA GLY A 114 1.47 1.89 -1.29
C GLY A 114 1.09 3.00 -0.35
N TYR A 115 1.17 4.25 -0.85
CA TYR A 115 0.36 5.32 -0.33
C TYR A 115 -0.96 5.30 -1.07
N CYS A 116 -2.05 5.35 -0.32
CA CYS A 116 -3.36 5.16 -0.88
C CYS A 116 -4.37 6.12 -0.29
N LEU A 117 -5.46 6.25 -1.02
CA LEU A 117 -6.65 6.93 -0.59
C LEU A 117 -7.48 5.98 0.27
N GLN A 118 -7.85 6.46 1.45
CA GLN A 118 -8.71 5.72 2.36
C GLN A 118 -10.03 5.31 1.68
N ILE A 119 -10.68 4.26 2.17
CA ILE A 119 -11.98 3.83 1.64
C ILE A 119 -12.96 5.02 1.65
N TYR A 120 -13.74 5.15 0.58
CA TYR A 120 -14.68 6.26 0.31
C TYR A 120 -14.06 7.63 -0.02
N GLN A 121 -12.74 7.75 -0.10
CA GLN A 121 -12.08 8.93 -0.69
C GLN A 121 -12.29 8.99 -2.21
N ASP A 122 -12.12 10.19 -2.80
CA ASP A 122 -12.22 10.40 -4.24
C ASP A 122 -10.94 9.97 -4.97
N CYS A 123 -11.05 9.00 -5.88
CA CYS A 123 -9.90 8.55 -6.69
C CYS A 123 -9.58 9.48 -7.87
N TYR A 124 -10.51 10.35 -8.27
CA TYR A 124 -10.31 11.42 -9.23
C TYR A 124 -10.78 12.76 -8.65
N LYS A 125 -9.97 13.80 -8.84
CA LYS A 125 -10.34 15.20 -8.57
C LYS A 125 -10.16 16.00 -9.87
N ASN A 126 -11.18 16.74 -10.28
CA ASN A 126 -11.18 17.52 -11.54
C ASN A 126 -10.80 16.67 -12.78
N GLY A 127 -11.22 15.40 -12.82
CA GLY A 127 -10.88 14.47 -13.90
C GLY A 127 -9.46 13.89 -13.85
N GLN A 128 -8.62 14.33 -12.90
CA GLN A 128 -7.26 13.81 -12.72
C GLN A 128 -7.26 12.70 -11.66
N PHE A 129 -6.58 11.59 -11.96
CA PHE A 129 -6.34 10.51 -10.99
C PHE A 129 -5.44 11.01 -9.86
N VAL A 130 -5.91 10.89 -8.61
CA VAL A 130 -5.20 11.42 -7.43
C VAL A 130 -4.58 10.33 -6.55
N GLY A 131 -4.91 9.05 -6.77
CA GLY A 131 -4.27 7.95 -6.05
C GLY A 131 -5.05 6.64 -6.11
N SER A 132 -4.35 5.55 -5.83
CA SER A 132 -4.94 4.21 -5.70
C SER A 132 -5.65 4.06 -4.34
N CYS A 133 -6.61 3.15 -4.27
CA CYS A 133 -7.42 2.94 -3.07
C CYS A 133 -6.77 1.94 -2.11
N CYS A 134 -6.90 2.18 -0.81
CA CYS A 134 -6.34 1.30 0.20
C CYS A 134 -7.09 -0.04 0.22
N ASN A 135 -6.39 -1.16 -0.05
CA ASN A 135 -6.91 -2.53 -0.09
C ASN A 135 -8.25 -2.59 -0.85
N GLY A 136 -8.26 -1.94 -2.01
CA GLY A 136 -9.48 -1.68 -2.73
C GLY A 136 -9.27 -1.16 -4.15
N PHE A 137 -10.37 -0.83 -4.79
CA PHE A 137 -10.40 -0.34 -6.17
C PHE A 137 -11.22 0.95 -6.28
N CYS A 138 -10.99 1.70 -7.35
CA CYS A 138 -11.73 2.91 -7.66
C CYS A 138 -12.99 2.57 -8.46
N ALA A 139 -14.16 2.89 -7.93
CA ALA A 139 -15.44 2.73 -8.63
C ALA A 139 -16.37 3.90 -8.35
N ALA A 140 -17.02 4.42 -9.39
CA ALA A 140 -17.87 5.62 -9.32
C ALA A 140 -17.17 6.81 -8.62
N ASN A 141 -15.91 7.07 -8.99
CA ASN A 141 -15.03 8.07 -8.40
C ASN A 141 -14.80 7.92 -6.89
N LYS A 142 -14.99 6.72 -6.33
CA LYS A 142 -14.77 6.51 -4.90
C LYS A 142 -13.99 5.24 -4.64
N CYS A 143 -13.16 5.27 -3.62
CA CYS A 143 -12.50 4.07 -3.14
C CYS A 143 -13.50 3.09 -2.51
N ARG A 144 -13.42 1.83 -2.95
CA ARG A 144 -14.22 0.70 -2.47
C ARG A 144 -13.28 -0.38 -1.96
N PRO A 145 -13.61 -1.04 -0.84
CA PRO A 145 -12.78 -2.13 -0.37
C PRO A 145 -12.88 -3.30 -1.36
N TYR A 146 -11.87 -4.15 -1.38
CA TYR A 146 -12.00 -5.49 -1.95
C TYR A 146 -12.94 -6.31 -1.04
N VAL A 147 -14.25 -6.13 -1.17
CA VAL A 147 -15.22 -7.01 -0.52
C VAL A 147 -15.25 -8.30 -1.31
N TYR A 148 -14.48 -9.28 -0.83
CA TYR A 148 -14.72 -10.64 -1.24
C TYR A 148 -15.85 -11.21 -0.36
N PRO A 149 -16.83 -11.95 -0.90
CA PRO A 149 -17.94 -12.48 -0.10
C PRO A 149 -17.51 -13.32 1.09
N GLN A 150 -16.33 -13.95 1.05
CA GLN A 150 -15.77 -14.69 2.18
C GLN A 150 -15.30 -13.80 3.36
N ASP A 151 -15.09 -12.50 3.12
CA ASP A 151 -14.65 -11.53 4.14
C ASP A 151 -15.85 -10.81 4.79
N ILE A 152 -17.07 -11.08 4.31
CA ILE A 152 -18.31 -10.65 4.95
C ILE A 152 -18.60 -11.67 6.06
N PRO A 153 -18.54 -11.31 7.35
CA PRO A 153 -19.07 -12.17 8.39
C PRO A 153 -20.56 -12.34 8.08
N TRP A 154 -20.97 -13.52 7.64
CA TRP A 154 -22.39 -13.82 7.54
C TRP A 154 -23.01 -13.57 8.92
N PRO A 155 -24.14 -12.85 9.02
CA PRO A 155 -24.91 -12.87 10.25
C PRO A 155 -25.31 -14.34 10.47
N ASN A 156 -24.88 -14.91 11.59
CA ASN A 156 -25.44 -16.15 12.11
C ASN A 156 -26.97 -16.02 12.22
#